data_AF-A0A7S2P4W2-F1
#
_entry.id   AF-A0A7S2P4W2-F1
#
_cell.length_a   1.000
_cell.length_b   1.000
_cell.length_c   1.000
_cell.angle_alpha   90.00
_cell.angle_beta   90.00
_cell.angle_gamma   90.00
#
_symmetry.space_group_name_H-M   'P 1'
#
loop_
_entity.id
_entity.type
_entity.pdbx_description
1 polymer ?
#
loop_
_entity_poly.entity_id
_entity_poly.type
_entity_poly.pdbx_seq_one_letter_code
_entity_poly.pdbx_strand_id
1 'polypeptide(L)'
;IKPGQAKVQMVYEINMLGDNYDVENPAHIESFKLSSTRIRNKANYALGVVSDGALHLNPVTNVLRMKPDLTYLDDAEKKRKAAEDEEKRRMLGLPKEKPKQVTRQSQRRAPPSHSKARQQMKIRELMRNVEAEEWRELGYYPPHSEESLAERARMNNTSSSSSSPETLSQAAFPISKIQYLDRTMQLCSTKPTAQRGGMKAALRNKGDGEGEKGE
;
A
#
# COMPACT_ATOMS: atom_id res chain seq x y z
N ILE A 1 -8.16 8.62 5.33
CA ILE A 1 -6.99 7.71 5.20
C ILE A 1 -7.40 6.25 5.32
N LYS A 2 -6.61 5.33 4.75
CA LYS A 2 -6.68 3.88 4.96
C LYS A 2 -5.37 3.43 5.65
N PRO A 3 -5.36 3.24 6.99
CA PRO A 3 -4.13 3.00 7.74
C PRO A 3 -3.40 1.70 7.37
N GLY A 4 -4.13 0.60 7.15
CA GLY A 4 -3.55 -0.71 6.83
C GLY A 4 -2.80 -0.71 5.49
N GLN A 5 -3.34 -0.03 4.48
CA GLN A 5 -2.69 0.14 3.18
C GLN A 5 -1.77 1.37 3.10
N ALA A 6 -1.66 2.17 4.17
CA ALA A 6 -0.96 3.45 4.19
C ALA A 6 -1.35 4.36 2.99
N LYS A 7 -2.67 4.47 2.73
CA LYS A 7 -3.21 5.29 1.64
C LYS A 7 -3.89 6.53 2.21
N VAL A 8 -3.41 7.68 1.81
CA VAL A 8 -3.96 9.01 2.08
C VAL A 8 -4.62 9.55 0.81
N GLN A 9 -5.75 10.23 0.99
CA GLN A 9 -6.39 11.06 -0.01
C GLN A 9 -6.63 12.42 0.62
N MET A 10 -6.34 13.49 -0.12
CA MET A 10 -6.58 14.87 0.30
C MET A 10 -7.48 15.53 -0.72
N VAL A 11 -8.43 16.33 -0.24
CA VAL A 11 -9.36 17.08 -1.07
C VAL A 11 -9.06 18.56 -0.84
N TYR A 12 -8.90 19.29 -1.93
CA TYR A 12 -8.67 20.72 -1.94
C TYR A 12 -9.81 21.41 -2.66
N GLU A 13 -10.21 22.56 -2.15
CA GLU A 13 -11.15 23.45 -2.82
C GLU A 13 -10.41 24.26 -3.89
N ILE A 14 -11.06 24.46 -5.03
CA ILE A 14 -10.52 25.25 -6.13
C ILE A 14 -11.04 26.68 -6.00
N ASN A 15 -10.17 27.67 -6.16
CA ASN A 15 -10.60 29.05 -6.23
C ASN A 15 -11.27 29.34 -7.58
N MET A 16 -12.60 29.39 -7.58
CA MET A 16 -13.42 29.67 -8.77
C MET A 16 -13.50 31.16 -9.12
N LEU A 17 -13.09 32.05 -8.19
CA LEU A 17 -13.14 33.50 -8.40
C LEU A 17 -11.88 34.03 -9.12
N GLY A 18 -10.85 33.22 -9.27
CA GLY A 18 -9.62 33.63 -9.93
C GLY A 18 -9.72 33.56 -11.46
N ASP A 19 -8.95 34.40 -12.14
CA ASP A 19 -8.87 34.48 -13.60
C ASP A 19 -8.45 33.17 -14.30
N ASN A 20 -7.95 32.20 -13.53
CA ASN A 20 -7.45 30.92 -14.02
C ASN A 20 -8.53 29.82 -14.07
N TYR A 21 -9.74 30.08 -13.58
CA TYR A 21 -10.85 29.11 -13.60
C TYR A 21 -11.83 29.43 -14.72
N ASP A 22 -12.02 28.48 -15.64
CA ASP A 22 -13.00 28.61 -16.71
C ASP A 22 -14.40 28.24 -16.19
N VAL A 23 -15.20 29.26 -15.91
CA VAL A 23 -16.59 29.13 -15.45
C VAL A 23 -17.50 28.54 -16.53
N GLU A 24 -17.18 28.76 -17.81
CA GLU A 24 -17.97 28.29 -18.94
C GLU A 24 -17.70 26.81 -19.27
N ASN A 25 -16.72 26.19 -18.60
CA ASN A 25 -16.43 24.77 -18.78
C ASN A 25 -17.61 23.91 -18.26
N PRO A 26 -18.26 23.10 -19.12
CA PRO A 26 -19.42 22.29 -18.73
C PRO A 26 -19.12 21.22 -17.67
N ALA A 27 -17.84 20.88 -17.45
CA ALA A 27 -17.45 19.90 -16.44
C ALA A 27 -17.44 20.45 -15.00
N HIS A 28 -17.47 21.77 -14.81
CA HIS A 28 -17.46 22.52 -13.54
C HIS A 28 -16.84 21.77 -12.35
N ILE A 29 -15.55 21.97 -12.11
CA ILE A 29 -14.78 21.24 -11.10
C ILE A 29 -14.57 22.12 -9.87
N GLU A 30 -15.30 21.85 -8.80
CA GLU A 30 -15.23 22.61 -7.54
C GLU A 30 -14.08 22.17 -6.62
N SER A 31 -13.68 20.90 -6.69
CA SER A 31 -12.67 20.33 -5.83
C SER A 31 -11.67 19.47 -6.60
N PHE A 32 -10.43 19.50 -6.11
CA PHE A 32 -9.33 18.71 -6.64
C PHE A 32 -8.87 17.69 -5.60
N LYS A 33 -8.70 16.43 -6.04
CA LYS A 33 -8.32 15.32 -5.17
C LYS A 33 -6.87 14.92 -5.45
N LEU A 34 -6.09 14.76 -4.39
CA LEU A 34 -4.78 14.13 -4.43
C LEU A 34 -4.87 12.73 -3.80
N SER A 35 -4.47 11.70 -4.54
CA SER A 35 -4.36 10.33 -4.03
C SER A 35 -2.89 9.94 -3.86
N SER A 36 -2.58 9.31 -2.73
CA SER A 36 -1.21 8.83 -2.46
C SER A 36 -0.92 7.47 -3.07
N THR A 37 0.36 7.25 -3.35
CA THR A 37 0.95 5.93 -3.62
C THR A 37 2.12 5.71 -2.67
N ARG A 38 2.15 4.56 -1.97
CA ARG A 38 3.25 4.21 -1.08
C ARG A 38 4.52 3.91 -1.89
N ILE A 39 5.62 4.58 -1.54
CA ILE A 39 6.95 4.28 -2.08
C ILE A 39 7.62 3.23 -1.19
N ARG A 40 8.29 2.25 -1.79
CA ARG A 40 9.14 1.31 -1.04
C ARG A 40 10.45 2.02 -0.68
N ASN A 41 10.73 2.13 0.62
CA ASN A 41 11.98 2.71 1.11
C ASN A 41 13.17 1.83 0.69
N LYS A 42 14.19 2.44 0.08
CA LYS A 42 15.46 1.76 -0.27
C LYS A 42 16.47 1.80 0.88
N ALA A 43 16.28 2.72 1.82
CA ALA A 43 17.13 2.96 2.98
C ALA A 43 16.28 3.38 4.18
N ASN A 44 16.90 3.46 5.35
CA ASN A 44 16.26 4.00 6.54
C ASN A 44 16.36 5.53 6.52
N TYR A 45 15.22 6.20 6.60
CA TYR A 45 15.13 7.66 6.62
C TYR A 45 14.75 8.15 8.02
N ALA A 46 15.30 9.30 8.41
CA ALA A 46 14.95 9.99 9.64
C ALA A 46 14.81 11.49 9.36
N LEU A 47 13.91 12.15 10.07
CA LEU A 47 13.74 13.60 10.10
C LEU A 47 14.59 14.16 11.24
N GLY A 48 15.45 15.11 10.93
CA GLY A 48 16.23 15.85 11.91
C GLY A 48 15.57 17.19 12.21
N VAL A 49 15.24 17.44 13.48
CA VAL A 49 14.78 18.75 13.97
C VAL A 49 15.92 19.37 14.77
N VAL A 50 16.37 20.55 14.35
CA VAL A 50 17.38 21.32 15.09
C VAL A 50 16.66 22.29 16.03
N SER A 51 16.85 22.10 17.34
CA SER A 51 16.33 22.96 18.39
C SER A 51 17.39 23.12 19.47
N ASP A 52 17.57 24.32 20.00
CA ASP A 52 18.42 24.58 21.18
C ASP A 52 19.87 24.07 21.04
N GLY A 53 20.41 24.10 19.82
CA GLY A 53 21.76 23.62 19.52
C GLY A 53 21.90 22.08 19.45
N ALA A 54 20.81 21.33 19.62
CA ALA A 54 20.78 19.87 19.52
C ALA A 54 20.03 19.40 18.24
N LEU A 55 20.41 18.21 17.76
CA LEU A 55 19.74 17.55 16.63
C LEU A 55 18.87 16.39 17.16
N HIS A 56 17.57 16.53 17.04
CA HIS A 56 16.61 15.48 17.38
C HIS A 56 16.26 14.65 16.14
N LEU A 57 16.51 13.33 16.19
CA LEU A 57 16.22 12.41 15.08
C LEU A 57 14.90 11.66 15.31
N ASN A 58 14.00 11.71 14.32
CA ASN A 58 12.71 11.03 14.32
C ASN A 58 12.61 10.06 13.12
N PRO A 59 12.39 8.75 13.31
CA PRO A 59 12.36 7.79 12.21
C PRO A 59 11.15 7.98 11.30
N VAL A 60 11.35 7.94 9.98
CA VAL A 60 10.26 8.02 9.00
C VAL A 60 9.66 6.63 8.76
N THR A 61 8.39 6.47 9.10
CA THR A 61 7.68 5.18 8.96
C THR A 61 7.29 4.86 7.52
N ASN A 62 6.75 5.84 6.79
CA ASN A 62 6.27 5.68 5.43
C ASN A 62 6.53 6.93 4.58
N VAL A 63 6.96 6.73 3.34
CA VAL A 63 7.07 7.79 2.34
C VAL A 63 5.94 7.61 1.32
N LEU A 64 5.11 8.65 1.19
CA LEU A 64 3.96 8.65 0.31
C LEU A 64 4.16 9.66 -0.81
N ARG A 65 3.85 9.25 -2.05
CA ARG A 65 3.82 10.14 -3.21
C ARG A 65 2.40 10.57 -3.48
N MET A 66 2.10 11.86 -3.37
CA MET A 66 0.80 12.39 -3.78
C MET A 66 0.77 12.56 -5.30
N LYS A 67 -0.34 12.19 -5.92
CA LYS A 67 -0.62 12.41 -7.35
C LYS A 67 -2.02 13.00 -7.52
N PRO A 68 -2.22 13.87 -8.53
CA PRO A 68 -3.54 14.25 -9.01
C PRO A 68 -4.41 13.03 -9.26
N ASP A 69 -5.60 13.01 -8.68
CA ASP A 69 -6.60 12.00 -8.93
C ASP A 69 -7.57 12.51 -10.00
N LEU A 70 -7.72 11.75 -11.08
CA LEU A 70 -8.52 12.11 -12.25
C LEU A 70 -9.78 11.23 -12.37
N THR A 71 -10.21 10.59 -11.29
CA THR A 71 -11.41 9.72 -11.28
C THR A 71 -12.67 10.40 -11.80
N TYR A 72 -12.76 11.72 -11.73
CA TYR A 72 -13.89 12.47 -12.30
C TYR A 72 -14.02 12.30 -13.82
N LEU A 73 -12.90 12.09 -14.54
CA LEU A 73 -12.91 11.78 -15.97
C LEU A 73 -13.48 10.38 -16.24
N ASP A 74 -13.07 9.40 -15.43
CA ASP A 74 -13.58 8.03 -15.53
C ASP A 74 -15.09 7.99 -15.25
N ASP A 75 -15.55 8.75 -14.26
CA ASP A 75 -16.97 8.82 -13.91
C ASP A 75 -17.80 9.57 -14.96
N ALA A 76 -17.25 10.63 -15.55
CA ALA A 76 -17.89 11.31 -16.69
C ALA A 76 -18.01 10.37 -17.91
N GLU A 77 -16.97 9.59 -18.21
CA GLU A 77 -17.02 8.60 -19.30
C GLU A 77 -18.06 7.51 -19.04
N LYS A 78 -18.14 6.98 -17.81
CA LYS A 78 -19.17 6.00 -17.44
C LYS A 78 -20.58 6.57 -17.59
N LYS A 79 -20.81 7.81 -17.17
CA LYS A 79 -22.10 8.49 -17.33
C LYS A 79 -22.46 8.66 -18.80
N ARG A 80 -21.50 9.06 -19.64
CA ARG A 80 -21.72 9.19 -21.10
C ARG A 80 -22.09 7.86 -21.75
N LYS A 81 -21.34 6.79 -21.47
CA LYS A 81 -21.66 5.44 -21.98
C LYS A 81 -23.02 4.95 -21.53
N ALA A 82 -23.37 5.17 -20.26
CA ALA A 82 -24.68 4.79 -19.74
C ALA A 82 -25.83 5.54 -20.43
N ALA A 83 -25.65 6.83 -20.75
CA ALA A 83 -26.62 7.62 -21.48
C ALA A 83 -26.78 7.14 -22.94
N GLU A 84 -25.68 6.86 -23.65
CA GLU A 84 -25.71 6.28 -25.00
C GLU A 84 -26.40 4.92 -25.03
N ASP A 85 -26.14 4.06 -24.04
CA ASP A 85 -26.78 2.75 -23.92
C ASP A 85 -28.28 2.89 -23.63
N GLU A 86 -28.70 3.85 -22.80
CA GLU A 86 -30.12 4.13 -22.55
C GLU A 86 -30.81 4.66 -23.82
N GLU A 87 -30.17 5.57 -24.57
CA GLU A 87 -30.69 6.07 -25.84
C GLU A 87 -30.84 4.95 -26.88
N LYS A 88 -29.83 4.10 -27.04
CA LYS A 88 -29.91 2.91 -27.92
C LYS A 88 -31.04 1.97 -27.50
N ARG A 89 -31.22 1.73 -26.20
CA ARG A 89 -32.33 0.89 -25.70
C ARG A 89 -33.68 1.54 -25.97
N ARG A 90 -33.80 2.86 -25.86
CA ARG A 90 -35.02 3.61 -26.23
C ARG A 90 -35.30 3.52 -27.73
N MET A 91 -34.29 3.68 -28.58
CA MET A 91 -34.44 3.51 -30.04
C MET A 91 -34.80 2.08 -30.44
N LEU A 92 -34.24 1.07 -29.77
CA LEU A 92 -34.50 -0.35 -30.04
C LEU A 92 -35.76 -0.90 -29.34
N GLY A 93 -36.50 -0.07 -28.58
CA GLY A 93 -37.68 -0.50 -27.83
C GLY A 93 -37.40 -1.58 -26.78
N LEU A 94 -36.15 -1.72 -26.32
CA LEU A 94 -35.75 -2.77 -25.39
C LEU A 94 -36.25 -2.44 -23.97
N PRO A 95 -36.91 -3.36 -23.25
CA PRO A 95 -37.38 -3.12 -21.90
C PRO A 95 -36.23 -2.74 -20.94
N LYS A 96 -36.53 -1.88 -19.96
CA LYS A 96 -35.64 -1.63 -18.81
C LYS A 96 -35.51 -2.93 -18.02
N GLU A 97 -34.39 -3.62 -18.17
CA GLU A 97 -34.16 -4.90 -17.51
C GLU A 97 -33.95 -4.67 -16.02
N LYS A 98 -34.89 -5.15 -15.20
CA LYS A 98 -34.74 -5.21 -13.73
C LYS A 98 -33.60 -6.19 -13.44
N PRO A 99 -32.65 -5.86 -12.56
CA PRO A 99 -31.50 -6.73 -12.30
C PRO A 99 -31.99 -8.06 -11.71
N LYS A 100 -32.02 -9.11 -12.52
CA LYS A 100 -32.21 -10.48 -12.02
C LYS A 100 -30.95 -10.85 -11.25
N GLN A 101 -31.09 -10.99 -9.94
CA GLN A 101 -30.03 -11.47 -9.05
C GLN A 101 -29.73 -12.94 -9.41
N VAL A 102 -28.81 -13.15 -10.34
CA VAL A 102 -28.31 -14.48 -10.67
C VAL A 102 -27.29 -14.87 -9.59
N THR A 103 -27.75 -15.62 -8.61
CA THR A 103 -26.91 -16.29 -7.61
C THR A 103 -26.06 -17.35 -8.30
N ARG A 104 -24.89 -16.96 -8.83
CA ARG A 104 -23.94 -17.91 -9.40
C ARG A 104 -23.36 -18.78 -8.28
N GLN A 105 -23.80 -20.03 -8.19
CA GLN A 105 -23.09 -21.06 -7.45
C GLN A 105 -21.69 -21.22 -8.05
N SER A 106 -20.68 -20.81 -7.30
CA SER A 106 -19.28 -20.85 -7.71
C SER A 106 -18.75 -22.28 -7.64
N GLN A 107 -18.67 -22.95 -8.80
CA GLN A 107 -17.85 -24.15 -8.92
C GLN A 107 -16.38 -23.77 -8.74
N ARG A 108 -15.77 -24.27 -7.65
CA ARG A 108 -14.35 -24.08 -7.33
C ARG A 108 -13.48 -24.72 -8.41
N ARG A 109 -13.05 -23.94 -9.41
CA ARG A 109 -12.00 -24.36 -10.35
C ARG A 109 -10.63 -24.29 -9.66
N ALA A 110 -9.83 -25.34 -9.82
CA ALA A 110 -8.45 -25.38 -9.33
C ALA A 110 -7.65 -24.18 -9.87
N PRO A 111 -6.80 -23.54 -9.05
CA PRO A 111 -6.05 -22.37 -9.47
C PRO A 111 -5.06 -22.75 -10.60
N PRO A 112 -4.97 -21.98 -11.68
CA PRO A 112 -4.05 -22.27 -12.78
C PRO A 112 -2.61 -22.20 -12.26
N SER A 113 -1.87 -23.30 -12.46
CA SER A 113 -0.61 -23.59 -11.75
C SER A 113 0.46 -22.49 -11.88
N HIS A 114 0.64 -21.86 -13.05
CA HIS A 114 1.68 -20.83 -13.25
C HIS A 114 1.40 -19.80 -14.37
N SER A 115 0.14 -19.42 -14.60
CA SER A 115 -0.23 -18.55 -15.72
C SER A 115 -0.46 -17.08 -15.34
N LYS A 116 -0.46 -16.18 -16.34
CA LYS A 116 -0.90 -14.78 -16.24
C LYS A 116 -2.27 -14.63 -15.54
N ALA A 117 -3.14 -15.64 -15.67
CA ALA A 117 -4.44 -15.66 -15.00
C ALA A 117 -4.30 -15.69 -13.46
N ARG A 118 -3.34 -16.44 -12.91
CA ARG A 118 -3.10 -16.47 -11.45
C ARG A 118 -2.61 -15.11 -10.95
N GLN A 119 -1.75 -14.43 -11.72
CA GLN A 119 -1.29 -13.08 -11.40
C GLN A 119 -2.46 -12.07 -11.41
N GLN A 120 -3.33 -12.13 -12.43
CA GLN A 120 -4.51 -11.28 -12.49
C GLN A 120 -5.47 -11.51 -11.31
N MET A 121 -5.69 -12.78 -10.92
CA MET A 121 -6.52 -13.09 -9.76
C MET A 121 -5.93 -12.52 -8.47
N LYS A 122 -4.59 -12.62 -8.29
CA LYS A 122 -3.89 -12.01 -7.16
C LYS A 122 -4.03 -10.48 -7.13
N ILE A 123 -3.91 -9.83 -8.28
CA ILE A 123 -4.09 -8.37 -8.38
C ILE A 123 -5.52 -8.00 -7.99
N ARG A 124 -6.53 -8.71 -8.50
CA ARG A 124 -7.94 -8.46 -8.16
C ARG A 124 -8.22 -8.61 -6.68
N GLU A 125 -7.66 -9.65 -6.05
CA GLU A 125 -7.79 -9.86 -4.60
C GLU A 125 -7.14 -8.73 -3.81
N LEU A 126 -5.93 -8.29 -4.21
CA LEU A 126 -5.27 -7.16 -3.58
C LEU A 126 -6.11 -5.87 -3.71
N MET A 127 -6.66 -5.61 -4.89
CA MET A 127 -7.54 -4.45 -5.12
C MET A 127 -8.79 -4.54 -4.25
N ARG A 128 -9.42 -5.73 -4.16
CA ARG A 128 -10.57 -5.97 -3.28
C ARG A 128 -10.24 -5.72 -1.82
N ASN A 129 -9.09 -6.15 -1.34
CA ASN A 129 -8.67 -5.91 0.05
C ASN A 129 -8.42 -4.42 0.32
N VAL A 130 -7.85 -3.70 -0.66
CA VAL A 130 -7.68 -2.25 -0.58
C VAL A 130 -9.02 -1.52 -0.59
N GLU A 131 -9.99 -1.99 -1.38
CA GLU A 131 -11.34 -1.43 -1.47
C GLU A 131 -12.15 -1.71 -0.20
N ALA A 132 -12.01 -2.90 0.38
CA ALA A 132 -12.71 -3.33 1.59
C ALA A 132 -12.30 -2.56 2.85
N GLU A 133 -11.08 -2.00 2.91
CA GLU A 133 -10.70 -1.13 4.02
C GLU A 133 -11.43 0.21 3.95
N GLU A 134 -12.13 0.58 5.01
CA GLU A 134 -12.90 1.83 5.06
C GLU A 134 -12.00 3.06 5.19
N TRP A 135 -12.48 4.19 4.64
CA TRP A 135 -11.81 5.47 4.80
C TRP A 135 -12.10 6.07 6.17
N ARG A 136 -11.04 6.43 6.91
CA ARG A 136 -11.14 7.21 8.14
C ARG A 136 -10.86 8.68 7.86
N GLU A 137 -11.78 9.56 8.20
CA GLU A 137 -11.60 11.00 8.06
C GLU A 137 -10.60 11.54 9.10
N LEU A 138 -9.82 12.55 8.72
CA LEU A 138 -8.87 13.23 9.60
C LEU A 138 -9.05 14.74 9.42
N GLY A 139 -8.93 15.48 10.53
CA GLY A 139 -8.83 16.93 10.50
C GLY A 139 -7.49 17.39 9.93
N TYR A 140 -7.51 18.47 9.15
CA TYR A 140 -6.30 19.16 8.70
C TYR A 140 -6.00 20.33 9.63
N TYR A 141 -4.82 20.33 10.23
CA TYR A 141 -4.31 21.43 11.04
C TYR A 141 -3.24 22.19 10.24
N PRO A 142 -3.36 23.52 10.06
CA PRO A 142 -2.38 24.29 9.33
C PRO A 142 -1.03 24.33 10.07
N PRO A 143 0.09 24.60 9.37
CA PRO A 143 1.44 24.50 9.95
C PRO A 143 1.71 25.37 11.20
N HIS A 144 0.87 26.38 11.45
CA HIS A 144 1.02 27.33 12.55
C HIS A 144 -0.14 27.26 13.57
N SER A 145 -0.99 26.23 13.53
CA SER A 145 -2.00 26.05 14.58
C SER A 145 -1.37 25.52 15.86
N GLU A 146 -2.08 25.68 16.97
CA GLU A 146 -1.66 25.21 18.29
C GLU A 146 -1.39 23.69 18.28
N GLU A 147 -2.24 22.91 17.62
CA GLU A 147 -2.09 21.46 17.50
C GLU A 147 -0.80 21.10 16.73
N SER A 148 -0.53 21.79 15.62
CA SER A 148 0.69 21.58 14.83
C SER A 148 1.95 21.93 15.63
N LEU A 149 1.91 23.01 16.41
CA LEU A 149 3.03 23.42 17.28
C LEU A 149 3.24 22.44 18.44
N ALA A 150 2.16 21.93 19.03
CA ALA A 150 2.21 20.93 20.08
C ALA A 150 2.81 19.60 19.58
N GLU A 151 2.40 19.12 18.40
CA GLU A 151 3.01 17.93 17.77
C GLU A 151 4.48 18.17 17.41
N ARG A 152 4.83 19.38 16.94
CA ARG A 152 6.23 19.75 16.71
C ARG A 152 7.06 19.72 17.99
N ALA A 153 6.51 20.19 19.11
CA ALA A 153 7.19 20.14 20.40
C ALA A 153 7.44 18.68 20.85
N ARG A 154 6.53 17.74 20.54
CA ARG A 154 6.73 16.31 20.81
C ARG A 154 7.88 15.68 20.01
N MET A 155 8.24 16.25 18.86
CA MET A 155 9.39 15.79 18.06
C MET A 155 10.74 16.18 18.69
N ASN A 156 10.76 17.13 19.63
CA ASN A 156 11.93 17.44 20.41
C ASN A 156 12.05 16.38 21.50
N ASN A 157 12.97 15.43 21.34
CA ASN A 157 13.25 14.36 22.30
C ASN A 157 13.94 14.91 23.57
N THR A 158 13.31 15.84 24.27
CA THR A 158 13.83 16.52 25.47
C THR A 158 13.55 15.72 26.74
N SER A 159 13.58 14.38 26.65
CA SER A 159 13.56 13.54 27.85
C SER A 159 14.73 13.93 28.73
N SER A 160 14.41 14.50 29.89
CA SER A 160 15.28 15.09 30.90
C SER A 160 16.18 14.08 31.63
N SER A 161 16.53 12.97 31.00
CA SER A 161 17.54 12.06 31.52
C SER A 161 18.92 12.59 31.14
N SER A 162 19.51 13.34 32.08
CA SER A 162 20.94 13.61 32.24
C SER A 162 21.76 12.32 32.38
N SER A 163 21.60 11.40 31.44
CA SER A 163 22.48 10.25 31.29
C SER A 163 23.73 10.73 30.59
N SER A 164 24.87 10.62 31.29
CA SER A 164 26.18 10.99 30.78
C SER A 164 26.40 10.33 29.41
N PRO A 165 27.00 11.02 28.41
CA PRO A 165 27.15 10.52 27.04
C PRO A 165 27.86 9.16 26.95
N GLU A 166 28.70 8.82 27.93
CA GLU A 166 29.38 7.52 28.00
C GLU A 166 28.44 6.33 28.28
N THR A 167 27.42 6.53 29.12
CA THR A 167 26.46 5.47 29.50
C THR A 167 25.48 5.08 28.38
N LEU A 168 25.08 6.03 27.52
CA LEU A 168 24.20 5.76 26.38
C LEU A 168 24.97 5.18 25.17
N SER A 169 26.20 5.63 24.96
CA SER A 169 27.09 5.15 23.90
C SER A 169 27.29 3.63 23.97
N GLN A 170 27.50 3.12 25.19
CA GLN A 170 27.80 1.70 25.41
C GLN A 170 26.55 0.80 25.45
N ALA A 171 25.38 1.34 25.84
CA ALA A 171 24.13 0.58 25.90
C ALA A 171 23.37 0.56 24.56
N ALA A 172 23.40 1.64 23.77
CA ALA A 172 22.64 1.74 22.52
C ALA A 172 23.41 1.18 21.31
N PHE A 173 24.75 1.25 21.32
CA PHE A 173 25.60 0.75 20.24
C PHE A 173 26.79 -0.05 20.80
N PRO A 174 26.55 -1.24 21.41
CA PRO A 174 27.60 -2.05 22.06
C PRO A 174 28.56 -2.76 21.07
N ILE A 175 28.63 -2.29 19.82
CA ILE A 175 29.31 -2.97 18.73
C ILE A 175 30.66 -2.30 18.49
N SER A 176 31.72 -3.11 18.41
CA SER A 176 33.05 -2.59 18.08
C SER A 176 33.13 -2.16 16.61
N LYS A 177 34.10 -1.29 16.26
CA LYS A 177 34.30 -0.82 14.87
C LYS A 177 34.44 -1.98 13.87
N ILE A 178 35.17 -3.04 14.26
CA ILE A 178 35.39 -4.21 13.41
C ILE A 178 34.09 -4.99 13.22
N GLN A 179 33.32 -5.22 14.29
CA GLN A 179 32.03 -5.90 14.22
C GLN A 179 31.00 -5.11 13.39
N TYR A 180 31.04 -3.78 13.44
CA TYR A 180 30.20 -2.92 12.61
C TYR A 180 30.54 -3.06 11.11
N LEU A 181 31.83 -3.05 10.77
CA LEU A 181 32.29 -3.24 9.40
C LEU A 181 31.91 -4.63 8.86
N ASP A 182 32.12 -5.69 9.63
CA ASP A 182 31.74 -7.05 9.23
C ASP A 182 30.23 -7.15 8.97
N ARG A 183 29.40 -6.56 9.84
CA ARG A 183 27.94 -6.58 9.68
C ARG A 183 27.46 -5.79 8.46
N THR A 184 28.10 -4.68 8.13
CA THR A 184 27.74 -3.90 6.93
C THR A 184 28.23 -4.58 5.65
N MET A 185 29.34 -5.33 5.70
CA MET A 185 29.90 -6.08 4.56
C MET A 185 29.19 -7.42 4.27
N GLN A 186 28.65 -8.11 5.28
CA GLN A 186 27.86 -9.33 5.05
C GLN A 186 26.56 -9.05 4.27
N LEU A 187 25.97 -7.87 4.48
CA LEU A 187 24.76 -7.44 3.77
C LEU A 187 24.97 -7.23 2.25
N CYS A 188 26.21 -7.02 1.78
CA CYS A 188 26.51 -6.88 0.35
C CYS A 188 27.03 -8.17 -0.33
N SER A 189 27.27 -9.26 0.42
CA SER A 189 27.85 -10.51 -0.12
C SER A 189 26.89 -11.71 -0.19
N THR A 190 25.73 -11.67 0.50
CA THR A 190 24.80 -12.81 0.46
C THR A 190 24.12 -12.95 -0.90
N LYS A 191 24.61 -13.88 -1.71
CA LYS A 191 23.83 -14.45 -2.83
C LYS A 191 22.54 -15.04 -2.24
N PRO A 192 21.38 -14.90 -2.92
CA PRO A 192 20.14 -15.52 -2.43
C PRO A 192 20.35 -17.03 -2.34
N THR A 193 20.40 -17.55 -1.11
CA THR A 193 20.44 -18.98 -0.84
C THR A 193 19.14 -19.57 -1.37
N ALA A 194 19.18 -20.12 -2.57
CA ALA A 194 18.15 -21.00 -3.09
C ALA A 194 17.99 -22.14 -2.08
N GLN A 195 16.85 -22.18 -1.39
CA GLN A 195 16.44 -23.34 -0.61
C GLN A 195 16.43 -24.55 -1.55
N ARG A 196 17.47 -25.38 -1.42
CA ARG A 196 17.60 -26.66 -2.10
C ARG A 196 16.51 -27.56 -1.52
N GLY A 197 15.41 -27.70 -2.25
CA GLY A 197 14.34 -28.63 -1.91
C GLY A 197 14.92 -30.04 -1.80
N GLY A 198 14.94 -30.58 -0.58
CA GLY A 198 15.29 -31.96 -0.33
C GLY A 198 14.22 -32.86 -0.94
N MET A 199 14.49 -33.42 -2.12
CA MET A 199 13.81 -34.62 -2.61
C MET A 199 14.16 -35.77 -1.68
N LYS A 200 13.25 -36.11 -0.77
CA LYS A 200 13.30 -37.41 -0.09
C LYS A 200 12.94 -38.48 -1.12
N ALA A 201 13.93 -39.26 -1.53
CA ALA A 201 13.76 -40.49 -2.30
C ALA A 201 12.97 -41.50 -1.44
N ALA A 202 11.81 -41.91 -1.93
CA ALA A 202 11.08 -43.04 -1.38
C ALA A 202 11.69 -44.33 -1.95
N LEU A 203 12.48 -45.02 -1.13
CA LEU A 203 12.89 -46.41 -1.36
C LEU A 203 11.64 -47.30 -1.28
N ARG A 204 11.24 -47.86 -2.43
CA ARG A 204 10.18 -48.86 -2.54
C ARG A 204 10.82 -50.24 -2.35
N ASN A 205 10.68 -50.82 -1.16
CA ASN A 205 10.96 -52.23 -0.93
C ASN A 205 9.98 -53.09 -1.73
N LYS A 206 10.48 -53.83 -2.72
CA LYS A 206 9.85 -55.05 -3.21
C LYS A 206 10.33 -56.18 -2.30
N GLY A 207 9.44 -56.66 -1.43
CA GLY A 207 9.58 -57.98 -0.82
C GLY A 207 8.97 -58.98 -1.77
N ASP A 208 9.82 -59.81 -2.36
CA ASP A 208 9.45 -61.03 -3.05
C ASP A 208 9.11 -62.10 -2.00
N GLY A 209 7.97 -62.76 -2.16
CA GLY A 209 7.50 -63.86 -1.32
C GLY A 209 6.78 -64.87 -2.19
N GLU A 210 7.51 -65.91 -2.57
CA GLU A 210 7.06 -67.10 -3.28
C GLU A 210 6.41 -68.13 -2.32
N GLY A 211 5.59 -69.04 -2.89
CA GLY A 211 5.00 -70.23 -2.23
C GLY A 211 3.57 -69.98 -1.73
N GLU A 212 2.53 -70.76 -2.03
CA GLU A 212 2.42 -72.20 -2.24
C GLU A 212 1.10 -72.50 -3.00
N LYS A 213 1.14 -73.40 -3.99
CA LYS A 213 -0.04 -74.04 -4.60
C LYS A 213 0.25 -75.53 -4.76
N GLY A 214 -0.72 -76.37 -4.40
CA GLY A 214 -0.71 -77.84 -4.47
C GLY A 214 -0.66 -78.42 -3.06
N GLU A 215 -1.58 -79.24 -2.59
CA GLU A 215 -2.60 -80.09 -3.22
C GLU A 215 -3.72 -80.35 -2.18
#